data_AF-A0AAV0EUB8-F1
#
_entry.id   AF-A0AAV0EUB8-F1
#
_cell.length_a   1.000
_cell.length_b   1.000
_cell.length_c   1.000
_cell.angle_alpha   90.00
_cell.angle_beta   90.00
_cell.angle_gamma   90.00
#
_symmetry.space_group_name_H-M   'P 1'
#
loop_
_entity.id
_entity.type
_entity.pdbx_description
1 polymer ?
#
loop_
_entity_poly.entity_id
_entity_poly.type
_entity_poly.pdbx_seq_one_letter_code
_entity_poly.pdbx_strand_id
1 'polypeptide(L)'
;MATLDPPLHVIAEARKNGIRLILALVNNLKAYGGKTQYVKWAWEEGLALSSSNDSFFYDPIIRGYFKNYVKTMLTRKNTVTGIKYRDDPTIFAWELINEPRCMTDPSGDTF
;
A
#
# COMPACT_ATOMS: atom_id res chain seq x y z
N MET A 1 18.32 0.85 20.64
CA MET A 1 17.44 2.03 20.64
C MET A 1 16.32 1.72 19.65
N ALA A 2 15.09 1.45 20.12
CA ALA A 2 13.99 1.14 19.21
C ALA A 2 13.63 2.41 18.43
N THR A 3 13.88 2.39 17.12
CA THR A 3 13.41 3.46 16.23
C THR A 3 11.89 3.55 16.36
N LEU A 4 11.39 4.76 16.63
CA LEU A 4 9.96 5.07 16.56
C LEU A 4 9.50 4.74 15.14
N ASP A 5 8.71 3.70 14.96
CA ASP A 5 8.05 3.41 13.69
C ASP A 5 6.87 4.39 13.55
N PRO A 6 7.00 5.46 12.74
CA PRO A 6 6.07 6.61 12.79
C PRO A 6 4.59 6.23 12.63
N PRO A 7 4.21 5.28 11.73
CA PRO A 7 2.83 4.81 11.61
C PRO A 7 2.22 4.24 12.90
N LEU A 8 3.00 3.56 13.75
CA LEU A 8 2.46 2.98 14.99
C LEU A 8 2.00 4.08 15.94
N HIS A 9 2.79 5.16 16.03
CA HIS A 9 2.50 6.28 16.91
C HIS A 9 1.31 7.10 16.40
N VAL A 10 1.21 7.32 15.08
CA VAL A 10 0.08 8.04 14.47
C VAL A 10 -1.25 7.36 14.81
N ILE A 11 -1.34 6.04 14.68
CA ILE A 11 -2.57 5.30 15.03
C ILE A 11 -2.86 5.41 16.54
N ALA A 12 -1.83 5.28 17.39
CA ALA A 12 -2.02 5.38 18.83
C ALA A 12 -2.49 6.78 19.27
N GLU A 13 -1.93 7.84 18.70
CA GLU A 13 -2.33 9.23 19.01
C GLU A 13 -3.70 9.57 18.43
N ALA A 14 -4.01 9.12 17.21
CA ALA A 14 -5.35 9.28 16.65
C ALA A 14 -6.42 8.67 17.58
N ARG A 15 -6.16 7.46 18.11
CA ARG A 15 -7.04 6.80 19.07
C ARG A 15 -7.23 7.62 20.34
N LYS A 16 -6.15 8.14 20.92
CA LYS A 16 -6.21 8.98 22.15
C LYS A 16 -7.06 10.23 21.95
N ASN A 17 -7.08 10.76 20.74
CA ASN A 17 -7.80 11.99 20.39
C ASN A 17 -9.17 11.72 19.73
N GLY A 18 -9.64 10.47 19.66
CA GLY A 18 -10.93 10.14 19.04
C GLY A 18 -10.99 10.37 17.52
N ILE A 19 -9.84 10.47 16.85
CA ILE A 19 -9.72 10.67 15.40
C ILE A 19 -9.65 9.29 14.72
N ARG A 20 -10.31 9.15 13.57
CA ARG A 20 -10.17 7.96 12.72
C ARG A 20 -9.38 8.25 11.44
N LEU A 21 -8.73 7.23 10.92
CA LEU A 21 -7.77 7.34 9.81
C LEU A 21 -8.24 6.55 8.59
N ILE A 22 -8.01 7.12 7.40
CA ILE A 22 -7.98 6.37 6.13
C ILE A 22 -6.52 6.21 5.76
N LEU A 23 -6.10 4.98 5.49
CA LEU A 23 -4.71 4.66 5.16
C LEU A 23 -4.58 4.22 3.70
N ALA A 24 -3.90 5.04 2.89
CA ALA A 24 -3.54 4.69 1.52
C ALA A 24 -2.36 3.71 1.51
N LEU A 25 -2.51 2.60 0.78
CA LEU A 25 -1.55 1.50 0.76
C LEU A 25 -0.45 1.69 -0.30
N VAL A 26 -0.73 2.41 -1.39
CA VAL A 26 0.27 2.78 -2.40
C VAL A 26 -0.14 4.07 -3.09
N ASN A 27 0.79 4.69 -3.81
CA ASN A 27 0.56 5.90 -4.59
C ASN A 27 0.57 5.61 -6.10
N ASN A 28 -0.26 6.29 -6.88
CA ASN A 28 -0.14 6.28 -8.34
C ASN A 28 1.03 7.16 -8.83
N LEU A 29 1.35 8.23 -8.10
CA LEU A 29 2.44 9.15 -8.39
C LEU A 29 3.78 8.67 -7.82
N LYS A 30 4.87 9.32 -8.20
CA LYS A 30 6.25 8.94 -7.81
C LYS A 30 6.59 9.22 -6.33
N ALA A 31 5.83 10.09 -5.66
CA ALA A 31 6.08 10.42 -4.26
C ALA A 31 5.96 9.16 -3.40
N TYR A 32 6.98 8.92 -2.56
CA TYR A 32 7.13 7.70 -1.74
C TYR A 32 7.25 6.40 -2.54
N GLY A 33 7.67 6.49 -3.81
CA GLY A 33 7.86 5.35 -4.72
C GLY A 33 6.66 5.11 -5.64
N GLY A 34 5.52 4.73 -5.04
CA GLY A 34 4.28 4.46 -5.77
C GLY A 34 4.34 3.24 -6.70
N LYS A 35 3.35 3.09 -7.59
CA LYS A 35 3.24 1.94 -8.51
C LYS A 35 4.46 1.79 -9.43
N THR A 36 5.10 2.90 -9.80
CA THR A 36 6.33 2.91 -10.61
C THR A 36 7.46 2.13 -9.94
N GLN A 37 7.57 2.20 -8.61
CA GLN A 37 8.62 1.49 -7.89
C GLN A 37 8.40 -0.03 -7.88
N TYR A 38 7.14 -0.48 -7.81
CA TYR A 38 6.79 -1.89 -7.93
C TYR A 38 7.12 -2.46 -9.32
N VAL A 39 6.80 -1.71 -10.38
CA VAL A 39 7.17 -2.06 -11.76
C VAL A 39 8.69 -2.14 -11.89
N LYS A 40 9.42 -1.15 -11.35
CA LYS A 40 10.88 -1.12 -11.38
C LYS A 40 11.50 -2.36 -10.72
N TRP A 41 11.04 -2.74 -9.53
CA TRP A 41 11.55 -3.93 -8.83
C TRP A 41 11.40 -5.20 -9.67
N ALA A 42 10.20 -5.47 -10.19
CA ALA A 42 9.96 -6.67 -10.98
C ALA A 42 10.69 -6.64 -12.35
N TRP A 43 10.86 -5.46 -12.95
CA TRP A 43 11.59 -5.30 -14.20
C TRP A 43 13.10 -5.53 -14.02
N GLU A 44 13.69 -4.99 -12.96
CA GLU A 44 15.12 -5.19 -12.65
C GLU A 44 15.45 -6.64 -12.29
N GLU A 45 14.49 -7.38 -11.75
CA GLU A 45 14.60 -8.82 -11.50
C GLU A 45 14.37 -9.68 -12.76
N GLY A 46 13.99 -9.07 -13.89
CA GLY A 46 13.67 -9.80 -15.13
C GLY A 46 12.39 -10.63 -15.05
N LEU A 47 11.49 -10.32 -14.11
CA LEU A 47 10.26 -11.06 -13.84
C LEU A 47 9.00 -10.39 -14.42
N ALA A 48 9.04 -9.08 -14.66
CA ALA A 48 7.90 -8.33 -15.17
C ALA A 48 7.64 -8.64 -16.65
N LEU A 49 6.35 -8.71 -17.02
CA LEU A 49 5.88 -8.86 -18.40
C LEU A 49 6.22 -7.64 -19.27
N SER A 50 6.28 -6.45 -18.65
CA SER A 50 6.56 -5.18 -19.32
C SER A 50 7.02 -4.12 -18.33
N SER A 51 7.86 -3.19 -18.77
CA SER A 51 8.27 -2.00 -18.03
C SER A 51 7.23 -0.87 -18.00
N SER A 52 6.03 -1.09 -18.57
CA SER A 52 4.91 -0.15 -18.48
C SER A 52 4.55 0.17 -17.03
N ASN A 53 4.29 1.44 -16.73
CA ASN A 53 3.85 1.86 -15.39
C ASN A 53 2.49 1.26 -15.01
N ASP A 54 1.67 0.90 -16.00
CA ASP A 54 0.36 0.28 -15.81
C ASP A 54 0.44 -1.24 -15.63
N SER A 55 1.62 -1.86 -15.81
CA SER A 55 1.87 -3.27 -15.45
C SER A 55 1.52 -3.56 -13.99
N PHE A 56 1.56 -2.55 -13.11
CA PHE A 56 1.11 -2.67 -11.72
C PHE A 56 -0.29 -3.28 -11.57
N PHE A 57 -1.21 -2.99 -12.50
CA PHE A 57 -2.60 -3.41 -12.39
C PHE A 57 -2.83 -4.87 -12.81
N TYR A 58 -2.05 -5.37 -13.77
CA TYR A 58 -2.34 -6.65 -14.42
C TYR A 58 -1.22 -7.70 -14.32
N ASP A 59 0.03 -7.29 -14.11
CA ASP A 59 1.15 -8.22 -14.00
C ASP A 59 1.03 -9.08 -12.72
N PRO A 60 1.01 -10.42 -12.84
CA PRO A 60 0.78 -11.30 -11.69
C PRO A 60 1.88 -11.24 -10.64
N ILE A 61 3.14 -11.00 -11.04
CA ILE A 61 4.28 -10.86 -10.12
C ILE A 61 4.12 -9.58 -9.31
N ILE A 62 3.84 -8.46 -10.00
CA ILE A 62 3.67 -7.16 -9.35
C ILE A 62 2.45 -7.14 -8.42
N ARG A 63 1.32 -7.72 -8.85
CA ARG A 63 0.14 -7.92 -7.98
C ARG A 63 0.47 -8.78 -6.76
N GLY A 64 1.36 -9.76 -6.91
CA GLY A 64 1.90 -10.55 -5.82
C GLY A 64 2.65 -9.70 -4.80
N TYR A 65 3.54 -8.82 -5.25
CA TYR A 65 4.29 -7.89 -4.39
C TYR A 65 3.34 -7.00 -3.59
N PHE A 66 2.33 -6.41 -4.25
CA PHE A 66 1.36 -5.57 -3.58
C PHE A 66 0.52 -6.36 -2.57
N LYS A 67 0.00 -7.54 -2.92
CA LYS A 67 -0.76 -8.40 -1.99
C LYS A 67 0.06 -8.81 -0.76
N ASN A 68 1.36 -9.08 -0.94
CA ASN A 68 2.27 -9.38 0.18
C ASN A 68 2.44 -8.18 1.12
N TYR A 69 2.57 -6.97 0.56
CA TYR A 69 2.60 -5.73 1.33
C TYR A 69 1.29 -5.51 2.10
N VAL A 70 0.13 -5.65 1.44
CA VAL A 70 -1.19 -5.53 2.09
C VAL A 70 -1.31 -6.53 3.25
N LYS A 71 -0.94 -7.80 3.03
CA LYS A 71 -0.94 -8.82 4.09
C LYS A 71 -0.04 -8.42 5.27
N THR A 72 1.14 -7.89 4.99
CA THR A 72 2.07 -7.41 6.02
C THR A 72 1.44 -6.29 6.85
N MET A 73 0.81 -5.30 6.20
CA MET A 73 0.16 -4.18 6.89
C MET A 73 -1.02 -4.64 7.75
N LEU A 74 -1.93 -5.46 7.19
CA LEU A 74 -3.11 -5.93 7.91
C LEU A 74 -2.76 -6.81 9.13
N THR A 75 -1.67 -7.59 9.03
CA THR A 75 -1.24 -8.49 10.10
C THR A 75 -0.29 -7.86 11.11
N ARG A 76 0.23 -6.65 10.82
CA ARG A 76 1.11 -5.90 11.72
C ARG A 76 0.43 -5.65 13.05
N LYS A 77 1.10 -6.03 14.14
CA LYS A 77 0.69 -5.68 15.51
C LYS A 77 1.29 -4.32 15.86
N ASN A 78 0.45 -3.34 16.15
CA ASN A 78 0.91 -2.07 16.71
C ASN A 78 1.55 -2.35 18.08
N THR A 79 2.82 -2.04 18.26
CA THR A 79 3.52 -2.30 19.53
C THR A 79 3.13 -1.33 20.64
N VAL A 80 2.54 -0.18 20.30
CA VAL A 80 2.04 0.83 21.26
C VAL A 80 0.66 0.44 21.79
N THR A 81 -0.28 0.07 20.92
CA THR A 81 -1.65 -0.30 21.35
C THR A 81 -1.82 -1.79 21.63
N GLY A 82 -0.92 -2.64 21.12
CA GLY A 82 -1.02 -4.09 21.19
C GLY A 82 -2.03 -4.71 20.23
N ILE A 83 -2.69 -3.92 19.38
CA ILE A 83 -3.77 -4.37 18.48
C ILE A 83 -3.19 -4.59 17.07
N LYS A 84 -3.65 -5.62 16.35
CA LYS A 84 -3.32 -5.78 14.93
C LYS A 84 -4.04 -4.72 14.12
N TYR A 85 -3.40 -4.18 13.09
CA TYR A 85 -3.96 -3.08 12.29
C TYR A 85 -5.35 -3.40 11.74
N ARG A 86 -5.57 -4.61 11.20
CA ARG A 86 -6.89 -5.03 10.71
C ARG A 86 -8.00 -5.06 11.77
N ASP A 87 -7.62 -5.13 13.05
CA ASP A 87 -8.51 -5.27 14.19
C ASP A 87 -8.62 -3.93 14.98
N ASP A 88 -7.91 -2.86 14.57
CA ASP A 88 -7.89 -1.57 15.27
C ASP A 88 -9.00 -0.63 14.73
N PRO A 89 -10.04 -0.29 15.52
CA PRO A 89 -11.17 0.53 15.07
C PRO A 89 -10.82 2.00 14.81
N THR A 90 -9.59 2.41 15.12
CA THR A 90 -9.04 3.73 14.77
C THR A 90 -8.85 3.85 13.26
N ILE A 91 -8.60 2.73 12.57
CA ILE A 91 -8.54 2.68 11.11
C ILE A 91 -9.97 2.56 10.60
N PHE A 92 -10.45 3.62 9.96
CA PHE A 92 -11.79 3.69 9.38
C PHE A 92 -11.88 2.92 8.07
N ALA A 93 -10.90 3.12 7.19
CA ALA A 93 -10.85 2.48 5.88
C ALA A 93 -9.42 2.28 5.38
N TRP A 94 -9.29 1.35 4.44
CA TRP A 94 -8.08 1.14 3.65
C TRP A 94 -8.33 1.67 2.25
N GLU A 95 -7.45 2.55 1.79
CA GLU A 95 -7.46 3.04 0.41
C GLU A 95 -6.42 2.24 -0.38
N LEU A 96 -6.85 1.55 -1.43
CA LEU A 96 -5.98 0.65 -2.19
C LEU A 96 -4.81 1.40 -2.82
N ILE A 97 -5.10 2.54 -3.44
CA ILE A 97 -4.13 3.36 -4.16
C ILE A 97 -4.62 4.80 -4.18
N ASN A 98 -3.72 5.75 -3.89
CA ASN A 98 -3.98 7.17 -4.06
C ASN A 98 -4.01 7.53 -5.55
N GLU A 99 -5.10 8.15 -5.99
CA GLU A 99 -5.35 8.62 -7.37
C GLU A 99 -5.01 7.62 -8.49
N PRO A 100 -5.60 6.41 -8.52
CA PRO A 100 -5.30 5.43 -9.56
C PRO A 100 -5.61 5.99 -10.95
N ARG A 101 -4.68 5.76 -11.89
CA ARG A 101 -4.89 6.01 -13.32
C ARG A 101 -4.30 4.85 -14.11
N CYS A 102 -5.03 4.35 -15.12
CA CYS A 102 -4.55 3.39 -16.10
C CYS A 102 -4.69 4.06 -17.48
N MET A 103 -3.58 4.51 -18.05
CA MET A 103 -3.60 5.24 -19.32
C MET A 103 -3.59 4.29 -20.51
N THR A 104 -3.08 3.08 -20.33
CA THR A 104 -3.07 2.03 -21.37
C THR A 104 -4.43 1.36 -21.56
N ASP A 105 -5.33 1.46 -20.57
CA ASP A 105 -6.73 1.03 -20.68
C ASP A 105 -7.66 2.07 -20.05
N PRO A 106 -8.06 3.11 -20.81
CA PRO A 106 -9.01 4.11 -20.34
C PRO A 106 -10.43 3.57 -20.10
N SER A 107 -10.77 2.39 -20.67
CA SER A 107 -12.09 1.78 -20.49
C SER A 107 -12.21 1.06 -19.15
N GLY A 108 -11.11 0.44 -18.70
CA GLY A 108 -11.09 -0.40 -17.49
C GLY A 108 -11.65 -1.81 -17.70
N ASP A 109 -11.97 -2.19 -18.94
CA ASP A 109 -12.63 -3.46 -19.27
C ASP A 109 -11.65 -4.54 -19.78
N THR A 110 -10.36 -4.24 -19.94
CA THR A 110 -9.42 -5.13 -20.65
C THR A 110 -8.68 -6.10 -19.74
N PHE A 111 -8.27 -5.65 -18.55
CA PHE A 111 -7.33 -6.37 -17.68
C PHE A 111 -7.89 -6.69 -16.29
#